data_AF-A0A812SXR0-F1
#
_entry.id   AF-A0A812SXR0-F1
#
_cell.length_a   1.000
_cell.length_b   1.000
_cell.length_c   1.000
_cell.angle_alpha   90.00
_cell.angle_beta   90.00
_cell.angle_gamma   90.00
#
_symmetry.space_group_name_H-M   'P 1'
#
loop_
_entity.id
_entity.type
_entity.pdbx_description
1 polymer ?
#
loop_
_entity_poly.entity_id
_entity_poly.type
_entity_poly.pdbx_seq_one_letter_code
_entity_poly.pdbx_strand_id
1 'polypeptide(L)'
;EVNRAEAEYTVNGQPITTTADAAPVTVIEPELDVTKTATVNGNTAPPGSGDAGDPVEYTITLQHSGSSETDAFDVTLTDLLPAGIVAPMVTGVVDSEGILTTADVVIAGGTLQFAIGGDISMNTIDMNLGRVVTITVAGTLDNLTPGEAVTNEADIAWTSLDGDPGQRSTFNTDSVERTGADGPGGALNDYADTGTNTFLFDSPTLVKFVSTTSESHTGEVAGIEQVAIGEIVRYRLITRVPETIIGAFLQDQLPDGMTFLNDGTTMVAFVGDDPTLFFSSSLGSPSNAYFEDSATFDLMNGALSFVVDSSLISPEAGSTDFTSGVDPIISLGTITNNENDANFEFIVIEFNALVNNVTGNQANTQLDNVFSVGGNNGEFAFTSNTETVQVVEPNVNVEKLV
;
A
#
# COMPACT_ATOMS: atom_id res chain seq x y z
N GLU A 1 -36.92 13.37 -30.67
CA GLU A 1 -37.41 13.07 -32.05
C GLU A 1 -38.80 13.67 -32.28
N VAL A 2 -39.19 13.96 -33.52
CA VAL A 2 -40.52 14.53 -33.86
C VAL A 2 -41.37 13.48 -34.58
N ASN A 3 -42.54 13.18 -34.02
CA ASN A 3 -43.53 12.35 -34.70
C ASN A 3 -44.27 13.19 -35.75
N ARG A 4 -44.22 12.80 -37.02
CA ARG A 4 -44.81 13.52 -38.16
C ARG A 4 -45.91 12.68 -38.81
N ALA A 5 -47.11 13.26 -38.89
CA ALA A 5 -48.20 12.72 -39.70
C ALA A 5 -48.17 13.36 -41.10
N GLU A 6 -48.35 12.54 -42.12
CA GLU A 6 -48.44 12.96 -43.52
C GLU A 6 -49.74 12.46 -44.14
N ALA A 7 -50.45 13.35 -44.81
CA ALA A 7 -51.67 13.03 -45.55
C ALA A 7 -51.51 13.45 -47.01
N GLU A 8 -51.63 12.46 -47.90
CA GLU A 8 -51.63 12.64 -49.34
C GLU A 8 -53.06 12.52 -49.88
N TYR A 9 -53.51 13.49 -50.67
CA TYR A 9 -54.82 13.48 -51.31
C TYR A 9 -54.80 14.24 -52.64
N THR A 10 -55.77 14.03 -53.50
CA THR A 10 -55.82 14.67 -54.82
C THR A 10 -56.96 15.68 -54.89
N VAL A 11 -56.69 16.90 -55.35
CA VAL A 11 -57.71 17.91 -55.63
C VAL A 11 -57.65 18.26 -57.11
N ASN A 12 -58.75 18.05 -57.85
CA ASN A 12 -58.84 18.28 -59.30
C ASN A 12 -57.76 17.56 -60.13
N GLY A 13 -57.37 16.35 -59.73
CA GLY A 13 -56.33 15.57 -60.41
C GLY A 13 -54.89 15.97 -60.06
N GLN A 14 -54.68 16.94 -59.16
CA GLN A 14 -53.35 17.31 -58.64
C GLN A 14 -53.13 16.71 -57.24
N PRO A 15 -52.02 15.99 -57.00
CA PRO A 15 -51.69 15.49 -55.67
C PRO A 15 -51.31 16.65 -54.74
N ILE A 16 -51.76 16.57 -53.49
CA ILE A 16 -51.47 17.47 -52.39
C ILE A 16 -50.97 16.62 -51.23
N THR A 17 -49.86 17.04 -50.63
CA THR A 17 -49.35 16.48 -49.39
C THR A 17 -49.46 17.56 -48.32
N THR A 18 -50.08 17.23 -47.20
CA THR A 18 -50.09 18.07 -45.99
C THR A 18 -49.51 17.30 -44.84
N THR A 19 -48.75 17.98 -43.98
CA THR A 19 -48.13 17.34 -42.82
C THR A 19 -48.43 18.09 -41.54
N ALA A 20 -48.41 17.36 -40.43
CA ALA A 20 -48.54 17.89 -39.09
C ALA A 20 -47.51 17.21 -38.20
N ASP A 21 -46.74 18.02 -37.46
CA ASP A 21 -45.69 17.57 -36.58
C ASP A 21 -46.16 17.66 -35.12
N ALA A 22 -45.87 16.64 -34.32
CA ALA A 22 -46.02 16.68 -32.88
C ALA A 22 -44.88 17.48 -32.23
N ALA A 23 -45.03 17.83 -30.95
CA ALA A 23 -43.90 18.30 -30.17
C ALA A 23 -42.82 17.20 -30.09
N PRO A 24 -41.53 17.56 -30.07
CA PRO A 24 -40.48 16.57 -29.90
C PRO A 24 -40.58 15.90 -28.53
N VAL A 25 -40.26 14.61 -28.48
CA VAL A 25 -40.01 13.90 -27.22
C VAL A 25 -38.51 13.82 -27.00
N THR A 26 -38.09 14.05 -25.76
CA THR A 26 -36.73 13.87 -25.26
C THR A 26 -36.71 12.65 -24.36
N VAL A 27 -35.71 11.78 -24.54
CA VAL A 27 -35.39 10.73 -23.58
C VAL A 27 -34.40 11.35 -22.61
N ILE A 28 -34.73 11.27 -21.32
CA ILE A 28 -33.89 11.71 -20.21
C ILE A 28 -33.53 10.48 -19.39
N GLU A 29 -32.34 10.46 -18.82
CA GLU A 29 -31.81 9.30 -18.12
C GLU A 29 -31.17 9.70 -16.78
N PRO A 30 -31.34 8.90 -15.73
CA PRO A 30 -30.56 9.05 -14.51
C PRO A 30 -29.15 8.54 -14.74
N GLU A 31 -28.18 9.24 -14.17
CA GLU A 31 -26.78 8.83 -14.16
C GLU A 31 -26.24 9.19 -12.78
N LEU A 32 -25.73 8.19 -12.07
CA LEU A 32 -25.14 8.35 -10.75
C LEU A 32 -23.65 8.09 -10.81
N ASP A 33 -22.91 8.82 -9.98
CA ASP A 33 -21.51 8.58 -9.68
C ASP A 33 -21.40 8.11 -8.22
N VAL A 34 -20.58 7.10 -7.97
CA VAL A 34 -20.09 6.74 -6.64
C VAL A 34 -18.59 7.01 -6.55
N THR A 35 -18.20 7.84 -5.59
CA THR A 35 -16.79 8.12 -5.30
C THR A 35 -16.42 7.57 -3.94
N LYS A 36 -15.17 7.14 -3.81
CA LYS A 36 -14.64 6.56 -2.58
C LYS A 36 -13.28 7.15 -2.26
N THR A 37 -13.11 7.57 -1.01
CA THR A 37 -11.81 7.98 -0.47
C THR A 37 -11.53 7.18 0.80
N ALA A 38 -10.24 7.08 1.15
CA ALA A 38 -9.81 6.50 2.41
C ALA A 38 -8.82 7.44 3.08
N THR A 39 -8.90 7.52 4.40
CA THR A 39 -7.85 8.09 5.23
C THR A 39 -7.33 7.03 6.18
N VAL A 40 -6.02 6.95 6.33
CA VAL A 40 -5.33 6.01 7.23
C VAL A 40 -4.47 6.84 8.15
N ASN A 41 -4.72 6.74 9.46
CA ASN A 41 -4.08 7.55 10.49
C ASN A 41 -4.08 9.07 10.17
N GLY A 42 -5.18 9.56 9.59
CA GLY A 42 -5.34 10.96 9.19
C GLY A 42 -4.73 11.35 7.84
N ASN A 43 -4.05 10.43 7.14
CA ASN A 43 -3.48 10.67 5.81
C ASN A 43 -4.42 10.17 4.71
N THR A 44 -4.78 11.04 3.75
CA THR A 44 -5.68 10.69 2.64
C THR A 44 -4.96 9.89 1.55
N ALA A 45 -5.52 8.74 1.17
CA ALA A 45 -5.00 7.89 0.09
C ALA A 45 -5.70 8.17 -1.26
N PRO A 46 -4.98 8.08 -2.40
CA PRO A 46 -3.53 7.92 -2.56
C PRO A 46 -2.74 9.26 -2.64
N PRO A 47 -1.44 9.29 -2.27
CA PRO A 47 -0.72 8.23 -1.57
C PRO A 47 -1.14 8.19 -0.10
N GLY A 48 -1.45 7.00 0.41
CA GLY A 48 -1.68 6.79 1.83
C GLY A 48 -1.18 5.42 2.21
N SER A 49 -0.67 5.32 3.43
CA SER A 49 -0.26 4.07 4.03
C SER A 49 -0.46 4.11 5.54
N GLY A 50 -0.36 2.95 6.17
CA GLY A 50 -0.45 2.83 7.62
C GLY A 50 -0.05 1.45 8.10
N ASP A 51 0.05 1.38 9.42
CA ASP A 51 0.54 0.27 10.21
C ASP A 51 -0.61 -0.47 10.91
N ALA A 52 -0.35 -1.67 11.43
CA ALA A 52 -1.39 -2.41 12.16
C ALA A 52 -1.82 -1.63 13.41
N GLY A 53 -3.12 -1.46 13.62
CA GLY A 53 -3.68 -0.65 14.70
C GLY A 53 -4.06 0.78 14.28
N ASP A 54 -3.63 1.24 13.10
CA ASP A 54 -4.02 2.54 12.59
C ASP A 54 -5.52 2.64 12.33
N PRO A 55 -6.17 3.78 12.67
CA PRO A 55 -7.56 4.01 12.31
C PRO A 55 -7.68 4.21 10.80
N VAL A 56 -8.65 3.54 10.19
CA VAL A 56 -9.00 3.66 8.78
C VAL A 56 -10.40 4.24 8.67
N GLU A 57 -10.57 5.27 7.86
CA GLU A 57 -11.88 5.85 7.53
C GLU A 57 -12.10 5.85 6.01
N TYR A 58 -13.16 5.19 5.56
CA TYR A 58 -13.66 5.31 4.20
C TYR A 58 -14.79 6.33 4.13
N THR A 59 -14.76 7.19 3.12
CA THR A 59 -15.88 8.06 2.76
C THR A 59 -16.38 7.69 1.38
N ILE A 60 -17.66 7.33 1.30
CA ILE A 60 -18.34 6.91 0.07
C ILE A 60 -19.41 7.94 -0.24
N THR A 61 -19.38 8.55 -1.42
CA THR A 61 -20.33 9.58 -1.83
C THR A 61 -21.06 9.15 -3.09
N LEU A 62 -22.38 9.04 -2.98
CA LEU A 62 -23.31 8.79 -4.09
C LEU A 62 -23.93 10.12 -4.48
N GLN A 63 -23.93 10.44 -5.76
CA GLN A 63 -24.52 11.66 -6.30
C GLN A 63 -24.92 11.48 -7.76
N HIS A 64 -25.74 12.38 -8.29
CA HIS A 64 -25.93 12.46 -9.74
C HIS A 64 -24.67 12.98 -10.44
N SER A 65 -24.41 12.42 -11.62
CA SER A 65 -23.39 12.97 -12.53
C SER A 65 -23.81 14.35 -13.04
N GLY A 66 -22.86 15.07 -13.65
CA GLY A 66 -23.17 16.35 -14.31
C GLY A 66 -24.06 16.24 -15.54
N SER A 67 -24.24 15.03 -16.10
CA SER A 67 -25.08 14.74 -17.26
C SER A 67 -26.45 14.16 -16.90
N SER A 68 -26.70 13.82 -15.64
CA SER A 68 -27.99 13.29 -15.23
C SER A 68 -29.13 14.30 -15.40
N GLU A 69 -30.26 13.83 -15.94
CA GLU A 69 -31.42 14.69 -16.27
C GLU A 69 -32.69 14.35 -15.47
N THR A 70 -32.69 13.28 -14.67
CA THR A 70 -33.87 12.82 -13.91
C THR A 70 -33.45 12.01 -12.67
N ASP A 71 -34.43 11.74 -11.81
CA ASP A 71 -34.31 10.90 -10.61
C ASP A 71 -33.87 9.46 -10.97
N ALA A 72 -33.05 8.86 -10.11
CA ALA A 72 -32.69 7.44 -10.16
C ALA A 72 -33.48 6.67 -9.11
N PHE A 73 -33.97 5.49 -9.46
CA PHE A 73 -34.83 4.69 -8.58
C PHE A 73 -34.11 3.41 -8.13
N ASP A 74 -34.60 2.84 -7.03
CA ASP A 74 -34.16 1.54 -6.50
C ASP A 74 -32.62 1.40 -6.40
N VAL A 75 -31.94 2.47 -5.99
CA VAL A 75 -30.48 2.52 -5.89
C VAL A 75 -30.02 1.56 -4.81
N THR A 76 -29.18 0.61 -5.21
CA THR A 76 -28.50 -0.33 -4.31
C THR A 76 -27.08 0.14 -4.02
N LEU A 77 -26.54 -0.27 -2.87
CA LEU A 77 -25.14 -0.11 -2.51
C LEU A 77 -24.62 -1.45 -2.00
N THR A 78 -23.49 -1.89 -2.54
CA THR A 78 -22.73 -3.05 -2.05
C THR A 78 -21.27 -2.68 -1.95
N ASP A 79 -20.66 -2.92 -0.79
CA ASP A 79 -19.25 -2.60 -0.57
C ASP A 79 -18.66 -3.64 0.40
N LEU A 80 -17.85 -4.57 -0.13
CA LEU A 80 -17.20 -5.59 0.67
C LEU A 80 -15.93 -5.03 1.29
N LEU A 81 -15.97 -4.82 2.60
CA LEU A 81 -14.83 -4.27 3.32
C LEU A 81 -13.65 -5.25 3.31
N PRO A 82 -12.40 -4.77 3.12
CA PRO A 82 -11.23 -5.63 3.10
C PRO A 82 -11.07 -6.38 4.43
N ALA A 83 -10.65 -7.64 4.38
CA ALA A 83 -10.49 -8.47 5.58
C ALA A 83 -9.44 -7.91 6.57
N GLY A 84 -8.49 -7.10 6.09
CA GLY A 84 -7.54 -6.37 6.91
C GLY A 84 -8.12 -5.19 7.67
N ILE A 85 -9.42 -4.89 7.55
CA ILE A 85 -10.10 -3.86 8.33
C ILE A 85 -10.93 -4.53 9.43
N VAL A 86 -10.48 -4.39 10.68
CA VAL A 86 -11.15 -4.96 11.85
C VAL A 86 -12.09 -3.97 12.51
N ALA A 87 -13.10 -4.52 13.19
CA ALA A 87 -14.18 -3.78 13.86
C ALA A 87 -14.81 -2.64 13.02
N PRO A 88 -15.12 -2.87 11.72
CA PRO A 88 -15.67 -1.81 10.90
C PRO A 88 -17.07 -1.41 11.36
N MET A 89 -17.36 -0.12 11.34
CA MET A 89 -18.64 0.45 11.76
C MET A 89 -19.01 1.67 10.90
N VAL A 90 -20.31 1.85 10.66
CA VAL A 90 -20.84 3.08 10.05
C VAL A 90 -20.82 4.18 11.11
N THR A 91 -20.02 5.22 10.89
CA THR A 91 -19.86 6.34 11.83
C THR A 91 -20.63 7.58 11.42
N GLY A 92 -20.97 7.72 10.13
CA GLY A 92 -21.67 8.87 9.60
C GLY A 92 -22.50 8.56 8.36
N VAL A 93 -23.67 9.21 8.28
CA VAL A 93 -24.47 9.31 7.07
C VAL A 93 -24.92 10.76 6.97
N VAL A 94 -24.54 11.42 5.87
CA VAL A 94 -24.96 12.79 5.55
C VAL A 94 -25.77 12.71 4.26
N ASP A 95 -27.06 12.99 4.37
CA ASP A 95 -27.99 13.01 3.25
C ASP A 95 -28.50 14.43 3.04
N SER A 96 -28.35 14.96 1.83
CA SER A 96 -28.78 16.31 1.49
C SER A 96 -30.28 16.53 1.65
N GLU A 97 -31.08 15.46 1.57
CA GLU A 97 -32.53 15.51 1.81
C GLU A 97 -32.93 15.27 3.28
N GLY A 98 -31.97 14.83 4.11
CA GLY A 98 -32.20 14.57 5.54
C GLY A 98 -33.12 13.38 5.83
N ILE A 99 -33.20 12.41 4.91
CA ILE A 99 -34.03 11.21 5.04
C ILE A 99 -33.22 10.08 5.68
N LEU A 100 -32.00 9.84 5.20
CA LEU A 100 -31.14 8.75 5.67
C LEU A 100 -30.34 9.13 6.90
N THR A 101 -30.15 8.14 7.75
CA THR A 101 -29.32 8.19 8.95
C THR A 101 -28.40 6.98 9.02
N THR A 102 -27.54 6.91 10.04
CA THR A 102 -26.72 5.72 10.30
C THR A 102 -27.54 4.46 10.63
N ALA A 103 -28.83 4.58 10.95
CA ALA A 103 -29.71 3.44 11.16
C ALA A 103 -30.16 2.77 9.85
N ASP A 104 -30.01 3.47 8.72
CA ASP A 104 -30.46 3.03 7.39
C ASP A 104 -29.35 2.38 6.57
N VAL A 105 -28.15 2.22 7.16
CA VAL A 105 -26.96 1.63 6.54
C VAL A 105 -26.34 0.65 7.54
N VAL A 106 -25.98 -0.54 7.09
CA VAL A 106 -25.43 -1.58 7.95
C VAL A 106 -24.25 -2.27 7.30
N ILE A 107 -23.36 -2.84 8.13
CA ILE A 107 -22.34 -3.78 7.71
C ILE A 107 -22.78 -5.17 8.15
N ALA A 108 -23.10 -6.04 7.21
CA ALA A 108 -23.54 -7.41 7.45
C ALA A 108 -22.64 -8.39 6.69
N GLY A 109 -22.01 -9.33 7.41
CA GLY A 109 -21.09 -10.29 6.79
C GLY A 109 -19.84 -9.66 6.17
N GLY A 110 -19.44 -8.47 6.61
CA GLY A 110 -18.34 -7.69 6.03
C GLY A 110 -18.75 -6.76 4.89
N THR A 111 -20.01 -6.82 4.45
CA THR A 111 -20.54 -5.99 3.36
C THR A 111 -21.34 -4.82 3.90
N LEU A 112 -20.95 -3.61 3.55
CA LEU A 112 -21.73 -2.38 3.72
C LEU A 112 -22.86 -2.35 2.67
N GLN A 113 -24.08 -2.06 3.13
CA GLN A 113 -25.28 -1.96 2.30
C GLN A 113 -26.37 -1.11 2.98
N PHE A 114 -27.37 -0.69 2.21
CA PHE A 114 -28.58 -0.08 2.77
C PHE A 114 -29.42 -1.11 3.55
N ALA A 115 -30.07 -0.63 4.61
CA ALA A 115 -31.02 -1.37 5.42
C ALA A 115 -32.02 -0.38 6.03
N ILE A 116 -32.99 0.07 5.23
CA ILE A 116 -33.90 1.16 5.58
C ILE A 116 -34.70 0.81 6.83
N GLY A 117 -34.67 1.68 7.84
CA GLY A 117 -35.27 1.42 9.15
C GLY A 117 -34.65 0.23 9.91
N GLY A 118 -33.44 -0.18 9.54
CA GLY A 118 -32.73 -1.34 10.08
C GLY A 118 -33.13 -2.69 9.45
N ASP A 119 -33.91 -2.70 8.37
CA ASP A 119 -34.33 -3.91 7.67
C ASP A 119 -33.50 -4.12 6.40
N ILE A 120 -32.61 -5.13 6.41
CA ILE A 120 -31.77 -5.50 5.26
C ILE A 120 -32.59 -5.92 4.04
N SER A 121 -33.85 -6.35 4.21
CA SER A 121 -34.72 -6.65 3.06
C SER A 121 -35.22 -5.38 2.35
N MET A 122 -35.07 -4.22 2.97
CA MET A 122 -35.33 -2.89 2.40
C MET A 122 -33.97 -2.24 2.13
N ASN A 123 -33.33 -2.60 1.01
CA ASN A 123 -31.95 -2.24 0.70
C ASN A 123 -31.79 -1.31 -0.51
N THR A 124 -32.85 -0.60 -0.86
CA THR A 124 -32.86 0.38 -1.96
C THR A 124 -33.26 1.76 -1.47
N ILE A 125 -32.79 2.79 -2.18
CA ILE A 125 -33.20 4.19 -2.00
C ILE A 125 -33.51 4.83 -3.35
N ASP A 126 -34.36 5.86 -3.36
CA ASP A 126 -34.51 6.71 -4.54
C ASP A 126 -33.57 7.92 -4.43
N MET A 127 -32.89 8.25 -5.52
CA MET A 127 -32.05 9.46 -5.61
C MET A 127 -32.77 10.48 -6.49
N ASN A 128 -33.45 11.44 -5.85
CA ASN A 128 -34.01 12.58 -6.56
C ASN A 128 -32.88 13.40 -7.18
N LEU A 129 -33.12 14.00 -8.35
CA LEU A 129 -32.12 14.76 -9.08
C LEU A 129 -31.48 15.85 -8.20
N GLY A 130 -30.17 15.76 -8.02
CA GLY A 130 -29.37 16.67 -7.18
C GLY A 130 -29.20 16.24 -5.72
N ARG A 131 -29.80 15.11 -5.30
CA ARG A 131 -29.53 14.50 -3.99
C ARG A 131 -28.09 13.99 -3.91
N VAL A 132 -27.49 14.13 -2.74
CA VAL A 132 -26.16 13.62 -2.39
C VAL A 132 -26.25 12.85 -1.08
N VAL A 133 -25.70 11.64 -1.07
CA VAL A 133 -25.58 10.80 0.12
C VAL A 133 -24.11 10.47 0.35
N THR A 134 -23.60 10.85 1.52
CA THR A 134 -22.23 10.54 1.95
C THR A 134 -22.27 9.60 3.15
N ILE A 135 -21.58 8.47 3.06
CA ILE A 135 -21.47 7.45 4.11
C ILE A 135 -20.02 7.40 4.58
N THR A 136 -19.82 7.43 5.90
CA THR A 136 -18.52 7.28 6.53
C THR A 136 -18.46 5.95 7.29
N VAL A 137 -17.44 5.16 6.98
CA VAL A 137 -17.16 3.88 7.64
C VAL A 137 -15.79 3.97 8.29
N ALA A 138 -15.71 3.69 9.58
CA ALA A 138 -14.45 3.60 10.31
C ALA A 138 -14.13 2.16 10.69
N GLY A 139 -12.84 1.84 10.78
CA GLY A 139 -12.33 0.59 11.31
C GLY A 139 -10.87 0.76 11.73
N THR A 140 -10.21 -0.35 12.02
CA THR A 140 -8.78 -0.38 12.36
C THR A 140 -8.06 -1.33 11.41
N LEU A 141 -6.85 -0.98 10.99
CA LEU A 141 -6.01 -1.84 10.15
C LEU A 141 -5.47 -3.01 10.98
N ASP A 142 -5.57 -4.24 10.47
CA ASP A 142 -4.95 -5.42 11.09
C ASP A 142 -3.53 -5.66 10.55
N ASN A 143 -2.84 -6.64 11.10
CA ASN A 143 -1.56 -7.11 10.60
C ASN A 143 -1.68 -7.65 9.18
N LEU A 144 -0.99 -7.00 8.24
CA LEU A 144 -0.89 -7.43 6.84
C LEU A 144 0.56 -7.62 6.44
N THR A 145 0.76 -8.08 5.20
CA THR A 145 2.10 -8.18 4.63
C THR A 145 2.64 -6.78 4.34
N PRO A 146 3.90 -6.46 4.67
CA PRO A 146 4.53 -5.22 4.28
C PRO A 146 4.37 -4.90 2.79
N GLY A 147 3.85 -3.70 2.50
CA GLY A 147 3.62 -3.22 1.13
C GLY A 147 2.36 -3.79 0.46
N GLU A 148 1.55 -4.58 1.18
CA GLU A 148 0.28 -5.09 0.67
C GLU A 148 -0.68 -3.94 0.32
N ALA A 149 -1.33 -4.05 -0.84
CA ALA A 149 -2.33 -3.08 -1.25
C ALA A 149 -3.70 -3.42 -0.64
N VAL A 150 -4.23 -2.52 0.17
CA VAL A 150 -5.58 -2.62 0.74
C VAL A 150 -6.53 -1.84 -0.15
N THR A 151 -7.31 -2.57 -0.95
CA THR A 151 -8.26 -1.99 -1.91
C THR A 151 -9.68 -2.21 -1.42
N ASN A 152 -10.46 -1.13 -1.36
CA ASN A 152 -11.86 -1.17 -1.01
C ASN A 152 -12.70 -0.59 -2.16
N GLU A 153 -13.75 -1.30 -2.56
CA GLU A 153 -14.56 -1.01 -3.76
C GLU A 153 -16.03 -0.94 -3.35
N ALA A 154 -16.71 0.13 -3.74
CA ALA A 154 -18.14 0.32 -3.53
C ALA A 154 -18.84 0.32 -4.87
N ASP A 155 -19.86 -0.52 -5.01
CA ASP A 155 -20.66 -0.65 -6.21
C ASP A 155 -22.08 -0.14 -5.95
N ILE A 156 -22.60 0.61 -6.92
CA ILE A 156 -24.00 1.00 -6.97
C ILE A 156 -24.65 0.53 -8.26
N ALA A 157 -25.94 0.25 -8.21
CA ALA A 157 -26.77 0.01 -9.37
C ALA A 157 -28.16 0.62 -9.12
N TRP A 158 -28.82 1.07 -10.18
CA TRP A 158 -30.11 1.76 -10.09
C TRP A 158 -31.04 1.44 -11.27
N THR A 159 -32.31 1.79 -11.13
CA THR A 159 -33.33 1.61 -12.16
C THR A 159 -33.76 2.95 -12.78
N SER A 160 -34.25 2.87 -14.02
CA SER A 160 -34.75 4.04 -14.78
C SER A 160 -36.14 4.51 -14.37
N LEU A 161 -36.90 3.68 -13.65
CA LEU A 161 -38.31 3.88 -13.36
C LEU A 161 -38.59 3.44 -11.91
N ASP A 162 -39.55 4.11 -11.27
CA ASP A 162 -40.01 3.75 -9.93
C ASP A 162 -40.82 2.44 -9.93
N GLY A 163 -40.47 1.54 -9.01
CA GLY A 163 -41.10 0.24 -8.80
C GLY A 163 -40.70 -0.82 -9.82
N ASP A 164 -41.54 -1.84 -9.99
CA ASP A 164 -41.34 -2.88 -11.01
C ASP A 164 -42.40 -2.72 -12.13
N PRO A 165 -42.13 -1.86 -13.13
CA PRO A 165 -43.09 -1.58 -14.18
C PRO A 165 -43.23 -2.74 -15.19
N GLY A 166 -42.32 -3.72 -15.15
CA GLY A 166 -42.29 -4.88 -16.04
C GLY A 166 -42.32 -4.52 -17.54
N GLN A 167 -42.85 -5.45 -18.35
CA GLN A 167 -43.00 -5.25 -19.80
C GLN A 167 -44.08 -4.21 -20.12
N ARG A 168 -43.70 -3.12 -20.79
CA ARG A 168 -44.59 -1.99 -21.10
C ARG A 168 -45.38 -2.17 -22.38
N SER A 169 -44.85 -2.94 -23.33
CA SER A 169 -45.46 -3.15 -24.63
C SER A 169 -45.24 -4.58 -25.10
N THR A 170 -46.27 -5.16 -25.74
CA THR A 170 -46.14 -6.44 -26.44
C THR A 170 -45.51 -6.29 -27.83
N PHE A 171 -45.29 -5.05 -28.29
CA PHE A 171 -44.72 -4.74 -29.60
C PHE A 171 -43.19 -4.61 -29.58
N ASN A 172 -42.58 -4.54 -28.40
CA ASN A 172 -41.14 -4.50 -28.23
C ASN A 172 -40.77 -5.34 -27.00
N THR A 173 -39.92 -6.35 -27.17
CA THR A 173 -39.45 -7.17 -26.04
C THR A 173 -38.59 -6.37 -25.07
N ASP A 174 -37.95 -5.31 -25.54
CA ASP A 174 -37.02 -4.48 -24.78
C ASP A 174 -37.74 -3.24 -24.20
N SER A 175 -39.08 -3.23 -24.17
CA SER A 175 -39.84 -2.17 -23.49
C SER A 175 -39.95 -2.41 -21.99
N VAL A 176 -38.83 -2.74 -21.37
CA VAL A 176 -38.67 -2.87 -19.92
C VAL A 176 -37.84 -1.70 -19.41
N GLU A 177 -37.77 -1.55 -18.10
CA GLU A 177 -36.86 -0.60 -17.47
C GLU A 177 -35.39 -1.00 -17.66
N ARG A 178 -34.49 -0.02 -17.56
CA ARG A 178 -33.08 -0.29 -17.28
C ARG A 178 -32.86 -0.46 -15.79
N THR A 179 -31.95 -1.35 -15.44
CA THR A 179 -31.69 -1.89 -14.10
C THR A 179 -30.20 -1.98 -13.75
N GLY A 180 -29.29 -1.61 -14.67
CA GLY A 180 -27.84 -1.80 -14.49
C GLY A 180 -27.34 -3.22 -14.71
N ALA A 181 -28.12 -4.09 -15.37
CA ALA A 181 -27.75 -5.50 -15.53
C ALA A 181 -26.49 -5.75 -16.38
N ASP A 182 -26.08 -4.78 -17.20
CA ASP A 182 -24.84 -4.84 -17.98
C ASP A 182 -23.61 -4.39 -17.17
N GLY A 183 -23.82 -3.84 -15.95
CA GLY A 183 -22.77 -3.35 -15.07
C GLY A 183 -22.12 -2.03 -15.51
N PRO A 184 -21.13 -1.53 -14.74
CA PRO A 184 -20.43 -0.29 -15.05
C PRO A 184 -19.75 -0.34 -16.42
N GLY A 185 -19.99 0.67 -17.26
CA GLY A 185 -19.43 0.76 -18.62
C GLY A 185 -20.07 -0.19 -19.63
N GLY A 186 -21.24 -0.78 -19.30
CA GLY A 186 -22.07 -1.51 -20.25
C GLY A 186 -22.51 -0.66 -21.45
N ALA A 187 -23.06 -1.29 -22.49
CA ALA A 187 -23.42 -0.56 -23.72
C ALA A 187 -24.82 0.06 -23.70
N LEU A 188 -25.73 -0.43 -22.84
CA LEU A 188 -27.12 0.01 -22.82
C LEU A 188 -27.76 -0.06 -21.43
N ASN A 189 -27.74 -1.22 -20.77
CA ASN A 189 -28.33 -1.39 -19.45
C ASN A 189 -27.25 -1.21 -18.36
N ASP A 190 -26.59 -0.06 -18.43
CA ASP A 190 -25.32 0.29 -17.76
C ASP A 190 -25.52 1.19 -16.54
N TYR A 191 -26.72 1.18 -15.94
CA TYR A 191 -27.08 1.94 -14.75
C TYR A 191 -26.42 1.35 -13.49
N ALA A 192 -25.10 1.40 -13.47
CA ALA A 192 -24.23 0.97 -12.40
C ALA A 192 -22.93 1.76 -12.44
N ASP A 193 -22.34 1.99 -11.27
CA ASP A 193 -21.06 2.66 -11.14
C ASP A 193 -20.25 2.06 -9.98
N THR A 194 -18.93 2.24 -10.03
CA THR A 194 -18.01 1.66 -9.05
C THR A 194 -16.96 2.69 -8.60
N GLY A 195 -16.78 2.75 -7.29
CA GLY A 195 -15.89 3.69 -6.62
C GLY A 195 -14.85 2.93 -5.81
N THR A 196 -13.60 2.99 -6.24
CA THR A 196 -12.49 2.25 -5.63
C THR A 196 -11.49 3.20 -5.00
N ASN A 197 -10.97 2.82 -3.83
CA ASN A 197 -9.76 3.43 -3.29
C ASN A 197 -8.78 2.39 -2.77
N THR A 198 -7.49 2.68 -2.91
CA THR A 198 -6.40 1.81 -2.47
C THR A 198 -5.39 2.60 -1.65
N PHE A 199 -4.97 2.02 -0.53
CA PHE A 199 -3.80 2.44 0.24
C PHE A 199 -2.84 1.26 0.43
N LEU A 200 -1.65 1.52 0.94
CA LEU A 200 -0.64 0.47 1.18
C LEU A 200 -0.48 0.19 2.68
N PHE A 201 -0.24 -1.05 3.05
CA PHE A 201 0.33 -1.37 4.35
C PHE A 201 1.81 -0.93 4.38
N ASP A 202 2.25 -0.33 5.48
CA ASP A 202 3.59 0.24 5.58
C ASP A 202 4.68 -0.81 5.34
N SER A 203 5.79 -0.35 4.76
CA SER A 203 6.92 -1.20 4.38
C SER A 203 8.18 -0.80 5.15
N PRO A 204 9.07 -1.76 5.48
CA PRO A 204 10.38 -1.44 6.01
C PRO A 204 11.14 -0.45 5.15
N THR A 205 11.85 0.47 5.79
CA THR A 205 12.83 1.34 5.14
C THR A 205 14.23 0.99 5.64
N LEU A 206 15.17 0.87 4.71
CA LEU A 206 16.49 0.30 4.96
C LEU A 206 17.58 1.31 4.63
N VAL A 207 18.55 1.50 5.52
CA VAL A 207 19.76 2.28 5.25
C VAL A 207 21.01 1.54 5.68
N LYS A 208 22.01 1.60 4.82
CA LYS A 208 23.33 1.04 5.01
C LYS A 208 24.38 2.15 4.94
N PHE A 209 25.39 2.08 5.80
CA PHE A 209 26.57 2.94 5.71
C PHE A 209 27.81 2.30 6.36
N VAL A 210 29.00 2.84 6.05
CA VAL A 210 30.23 2.52 6.79
C VAL A 210 30.26 3.28 8.11
N SER A 211 30.22 2.53 9.23
CA SER A 211 30.31 3.07 10.58
C SER A 211 31.74 3.52 10.89
N THR A 212 32.72 2.64 10.63
CA THR A 212 34.16 2.91 10.82
C THR A 212 34.99 1.95 9.97
N THR A 213 36.25 2.26 9.74
CA THR A 213 37.25 1.29 9.27
C THR A 213 38.37 1.06 10.28
N SER A 214 39.16 -0.01 10.10
CA SER A 214 40.32 -0.26 10.96
C SER A 214 41.49 0.69 10.71
N GLU A 215 41.52 1.38 9.57
CA GLU A 215 42.65 2.21 9.15
C GLU A 215 42.23 3.66 8.93
N SER A 216 42.58 4.54 9.86
CA SER A 216 42.23 5.97 9.76
C SER A 216 42.97 6.75 8.67
N HIS A 217 43.90 6.12 7.95
CA HIS A 217 44.80 6.78 7.00
C HIS A 217 44.31 6.76 5.55
N THR A 218 43.34 5.90 5.22
CA THR A 218 42.70 5.82 3.90
C THR A 218 41.65 6.92 3.78
N GLY A 219 40.65 6.89 4.67
CA GLY A 219 39.64 7.94 4.87
C GLY A 219 38.75 8.21 3.65
N GLU A 220 37.88 9.20 3.79
CA GLU A 220 36.87 9.50 2.77
C GLU A 220 37.40 10.49 1.72
N VAL A 221 37.16 10.19 0.43
CA VAL A 221 37.43 11.10 -0.69
C VAL A 221 36.17 11.26 -1.52
N ALA A 222 35.67 12.49 -1.59
CA ALA A 222 34.50 12.89 -2.37
C ALA A 222 33.22 12.06 -2.05
N GLY A 223 32.97 11.77 -0.77
CA GLY A 223 31.77 11.01 -0.36
C GLY A 223 31.95 9.50 -0.36
N ILE A 224 33.14 8.98 -0.67
CA ILE A 224 33.42 7.54 -0.77
C ILE A 224 34.54 7.18 0.19
N GLU A 225 34.28 6.23 1.09
CA GLU A 225 35.29 5.69 2.00
C GLU A 225 36.35 4.92 1.21
N GLN A 226 37.61 5.28 1.37
CA GLN A 226 38.73 4.56 0.78
C GLN A 226 39.18 3.45 1.71
N VAL A 227 39.57 2.30 1.15
CA VAL A 227 40.01 1.14 1.92
C VAL A 227 41.23 0.49 1.28
N ALA A 228 42.19 0.06 2.09
CA ALA A 228 43.36 -0.69 1.66
C ALA A 228 43.09 -2.20 1.74
N ILE A 229 43.88 -2.98 1.01
CA ILE A 229 43.86 -4.44 1.11
C ILE A 229 44.21 -4.86 2.56
N GLY A 230 43.37 -5.72 3.15
CA GLY A 230 43.51 -6.19 4.53
C GLY A 230 42.82 -5.32 5.57
N GLU A 231 42.23 -4.19 5.17
CA GLU A 231 41.44 -3.33 6.04
C GLU A 231 40.11 -3.99 6.42
N ILE A 232 39.63 -3.72 7.64
CA ILE A 232 38.32 -4.13 8.11
C ILE A 232 37.38 -2.95 7.98
N VAL A 233 36.29 -3.14 7.25
CA VAL A 233 35.18 -2.20 7.14
C VAL A 233 34.08 -2.65 8.10
N ARG A 234 33.61 -1.73 8.95
CA ARG A 234 32.47 -1.98 9.82
C ARG A 234 31.23 -1.36 9.20
N TYR A 235 30.31 -2.20 8.74
CA TYR A 235 29.04 -1.74 8.17
C TYR A 235 27.97 -1.67 9.25
N ARG A 236 27.12 -0.64 9.17
CA ARG A 236 25.89 -0.52 9.95
C ARG A 236 24.68 -0.59 9.04
N LEU A 237 23.70 -1.37 9.45
CA LEU A 237 22.49 -1.73 8.73
C LEU A 237 21.32 -1.34 9.61
N ILE A 238 20.41 -0.56 9.08
CA ILE A 238 19.28 -0.02 9.83
C ILE A 238 18.01 -0.35 9.08
N THR A 239 17.06 -0.98 9.78
CA THR A 239 15.74 -1.31 9.25
C THR A 239 14.68 -0.64 10.11
N ARG A 240 13.90 0.31 9.57
CA ARG A 240 12.63 0.71 10.16
C ARG A 240 11.67 -0.46 10.04
N VAL A 241 11.00 -0.83 11.13
CA VAL A 241 10.06 -1.95 11.16
C VAL A 241 8.64 -1.39 11.29
N PRO A 242 7.75 -1.61 10.31
CA PRO A 242 6.31 -1.35 10.44
C PRO A 242 5.72 -2.00 11.69
N GLU A 243 4.61 -1.50 12.22
CA GLU A 243 3.90 -2.20 13.30
C GLU A 243 3.23 -3.44 12.70
N THR A 244 3.86 -4.59 12.88
CA THR A 244 3.41 -5.87 12.35
C THR A 244 4.06 -7.04 13.09
N ILE A 245 3.53 -8.24 12.86
CA ILE A 245 4.12 -9.50 13.33
C ILE A 245 4.59 -10.29 12.13
N ILE A 246 5.90 -10.38 11.94
CA ILE A 246 6.45 -10.98 10.73
C ILE A 246 7.71 -11.80 10.96
N GLY A 247 7.78 -12.94 10.26
CA GLY A 247 9.01 -13.70 10.18
C GLY A 247 10.04 -12.97 9.32
N ALA A 248 11.23 -12.67 9.82
CA ALA A 248 12.23 -11.89 9.10
C ALA A 248 13.64 -12.47 9.16
N PHE A 249 14.38 -12.27 8.07
CA PHE A 249 15.83 -12.37 8.03
C PHE A 249 16.43 -11.11 7.40
N LEU A 250 17.70 -10.86 7.69
CA LEU A 250 18.52 -9.88 7.01
C LEU A 250 19.61 -10.60 6.22
N GLN A 251 19.84 -10.19 4.98
CA GLN A 251 20.93 -10.69 4.12
C GLN A 251 21.77 -9.50 3.64
N ASP A 252 23.06 -9.51 3.94
CA ASP A 252 24.00 -8.54 3.38
C ASP A 252 24.60 -9.09 2.08
N GLN A 253 24.47 -8.35 0.98
CA GLN A 253 24.95 -8.75 -0.34
C GLN A 253 26.40 -8.27 -0.51
N LEU A 254 27.33 -9.01 0.11
CA LEU A 254 28.73 -8.62 0.14
C LEU A 254 29.34 -8.75 -1.27
N PRO A 255 30.04 -7.71 -1.76
CA PRO A 255 30.68 -7.80 -3.07
C PRO A 255 31.83 -8.80 -3.07
N ASP A 256 32.07 -9.40 -4.24
CA ASP A 256 33.32 -10.11 -4.53
C ASP A 256 34.51 -9.20 -4.18
N GLY A 257 35.46 -9.72 -3.41
CA GLY A 257 36.56 -8.94 -2.86
C GLY A 257 36.38 -8.58 -1.39
N MET A 258 35.24 -8.85 -0.77
CA MET A 258 35.04 -8.73 0.68
C MET A 258 34.65 -10.06 1.32
N THR A 259 35.07 -10.28 2.57
CA THR A 259 34.70 -11.46 3.36
C THR A 259 34.05 -11.02 4.67
N PHE A 260 32.85 -11.52 4.97
CA PHE A 260 32.24 -11.36 6.29
C PHE A 260 33.12 -11.98 7.37
N LEU A 261 33.37 -11.25 8.46
CA LEU A 261 34.11 -11.77 9.61
C LEU A 261 33.13 -12.29 10.67
N ASN A 262 32.91 -13.60 10.70
CA ASN A 262 32.20 -14.26 11.79
C ASN A 262 33.10 -14.43 13.04
N ASP A 263 33.61 -13.32 13.55
CA ASP A 263 34.61 -13.24 14.63
C ASP A 263 34.00 -13.09 16.03
N GLY A 264 32.67 -13.23 16.14
CA GLY A 264 31.91 -13.03 17.38
C GLY A 264 31.71 -11.56 17.75
N THR A 265 31.87 -10.63 16.80
CA THR A 265 31.65 -9.19 17.03
C THR A 265 30.46 -8.59 16.29
N THR A 266 29.66 -9.41 15.59
CA THR A 266 28.39 -8.92 15.03
C THR A 266 27.45 -8.52 16.16
N MET A 267 26.96 -7.29 16.12
CA MET A 267 26.09 -6.73 17.16
C MET A 267 24.73 -6.33 16.60
N VAL A 268 23.72 -6.33 17.47
CA VAL A 268 22.37 -5.86 17.16
C VAL A 268 21.83 -4.94 18.26
N ALA A 269 20.93 -4.04 17.87
CA ALA A 269 20.09 -3.26 18.76
C ALA A 269 18.68 -3.12 18.20
N PHE A 270 17.74 -2.91 19.13
CA PHE A 270 16.37 -2.50 18.91
C PHE A 270 16.26 -1.03 19.36
N VAL A 271 15.60 -0.20 18.59
CA VAL A 271 15.24 1.17 18.95
C VAL A 271 13.72 1.19 19.04
N GLY A 272 13.20 1.52 20.21
CA GLY A 272 11.78 1.44 20.57
C GLY A 272 11.61 1.58 22.09
N ASP A 273 10.44 2.03 22.51
CA ASP A 273 10.13 2.44 23.88
C ASP A 273 9.74 1.26 24.79
N ASP A 274 9.18 0.17 24.25
CA ASP A 274 8.76 -1.01 25.04
C ASP A 274 9.33 -2.34 24.51
N PRO A 275 10.33 -2.95 25.19
CA PRO A 275 10.92 -4.22 24.81
C PRO A 275 9.99 -5.43 24.92
N THR A 276 8.78 -5.25 25.45
CA THR A 276 7.71 -6.26 25.50
C THR A 276 6.76 -6.17 24.30
N LEU A 277 6.75 -5.04 23.59
CA LEU A 277 5.93 -4.81 22.40
C LEU A 277 6.75 -4.86 21.11
N PHE A 278 8.04 -4.51 21.18
CA PHE A 278 8.98 -4.62 20.06
C PHE A 278 10.10 -5.61 20.36
N PHE A 279 10.09 -6.81 19.76
CA PHE A 279 11.10 -7.84 20.02
C PHE A 279 11.24 -8.90 18.91
N SER A 280 12.35 -9.65 18.96
CA SER A 280 12.62 -10.81 18.11
C SER A 280 12.50 -12.11 18.89
N SER A 281 11.86 -13.13 18.30
CA SER A 281 11.79 -14.47 18.90
C SER A 281 13.14 -15.21 18.92
N SER A 282 14.10 -14.81 18.08
CA SER A 282 15.44 -15.41 18.02
C SER A 282 16.51 -14.63 18.78
N LEU A 283 16.45 -13.29 18.75
CA LEU A 283 17.40 -12.42 19.45
C LEU A 283 16.96 -12.12 20.90
N GLY A 284 15.68 -12.34 21.22
CA GLY A 284 15.08 -12.03 22.51
C GLY A 284 14.87 -10.52 22.73
N SER A 285 14.74 -10.12 24.00
CA SER A 285 14.66 -8.71 24.43
C SER A 285 15.77 -8.38 25.45
N PRO A 286 17.05 -8.31 25.05
CA PRO A 286 18.13 -7.97 25.97
C PRO A 286 18.02 -6.50 26.36
N SER A 287 17.92 -6.17 27.64
CA SER A 287 17.76 -4.78 28.11
C SER A 287 18.88 -3.82 27.67
N ASN A 288 20.06 -4.33 27.28
CA ASN A 288 21.19 -3.55 26.77
C ASN A 288 21.22 -3.41 25.25
N ALA A 289 20.21 -3.96 24.57
CA ALA A 289 19.99 -3.82 23.13
C ALA A 289 18.94 -2.75 22.80
N TYR A 290 18.24 -2.16 23.80
CA TYR A 290 17.19 -1.16 23.57
C TYR A 290 17.70 0.27 23.77
N PHE A 291 17.33 1.13 22.83
CA PHE A 291 17.52 2.58 22.88
C PHE A 291 16.15 3.27 22.77
N GLU A 292 15.96 4.39 23.48
CA GLU A 292 14.74 5.21 23.35
C GLU A 292 14.61 5.73 21.91
N ASP A 293 13.37 5.80 21.42
CA ASP A 293 13.14 6.17 20.03
C ASP A 293 13.42 7.66 19.73
N SER A 294 13.72 7.94 18.46
CA SER A 294 13.66 9.24 17.85
C SER A 294 12.75 9.21 16.63
N ALA A 295 11.81 10.15 16.56
CA ALA A 295 11.01 10.47 15.38
C ALA A 295 11.81 10.79 14.09
N THR A 296 13.14 10.80 14.16
CA THR A 296 14.05 10.94 13.04
C THR A 296 15.09 9.82 13.05
N PHE A 297 15.39 9.30 11.87
CA PHE A 297 16.43 8.31 11.55
C PHE A 297 17.86 8.64 12.08
N ASP A 298 18.09 9.81 12.66
CA ASP A 298 19.41 10.43 12.87
C ASP A 298 20.11 10.04 14.19
N LEU A 299 19.68 8.95 14.84
CA LEU A 299 20.27 8.51 16.12
C LEU A 299 20.65 7.03 16.10
N MET A 300 21.55 6.65 15.19
CA MET A 300 22.25 5.36 15.26
C MET A 300 23.75 5.50 15.08
N ASN A 301 24.35 6.45 15.79
CA ASN A 301 25.79 6.45 16.11
C ASN A 301 26.07 5.95 17.55
N GLY A 302 25.05 5.44 18.24
CA GLY A 302 25.21 4.81 19.55
C GLY A 302 26.10 3.57 19.47
N ALA A 303 26.87 3.32 20.54
CA ALA A 303 27.66 2.11 20.66
C ALA A 303 26.72 0.92 20.89
N LEU A 304 26.77 -0.08 20.00
CA LEU A 304 26.06 -1.34 20.19
C LEU A 304 26.80 -2.20 21.22
N SER A 305 26.07 -3.05 21.96
CA SER A 305 26.69 -3.87 23.01
C SER A 305 26.20 -5.32 23.05
N PHE A 306 25.13 -5.66 22.33
CA PHE A 306 24.57 -7.00 22.30
C PHE A 306 25.08 -7.77 21.09
N VAL A 307 25.84 -8.83 21.34
CA VAL A 307 26.43 -9.69 20.30
C VAL A 307 25.40 -10.70 19.83
N VAL A 308 25.23 -10.81 18.51
CA VAL A 308 24.37 -11.82 17.89
C VAL A 308 24.98 -13.20 18.09
N ASP A 309 24.16 -14.18 18.51
CA ASP A 309 24.61 -15.57 18.62
C ASP A 309 25.00 -16.09 17.24
N SER A 310 26.21 -16.64 17.11
CA SER A 310 26.74 -17.18 15.86
C SER A 310 25.85 -18.26 15.21
N SER A 311 24.98 -18.93 15.97
CA SER A 311 24.01 -19.89 15.44
C SER A 311 22.87 -19.26 14.64
N LEU A 312 22.67 -17.95 14.77
CA LEU A 312 21.70 -17.17 13.99
C LEU A 312 22.31 -16.59 12.71
N ILE A 313 23.62 -16.74 12.51
CA ILE A 313 24.34 -16.22 11.35
C ILE A 313 24.76 -17.40 10.47
N SER A 314 24.30 -17.40 9.22
CA SER A 314 24.64 -18.43 8.23
C SER A 314 25.10 -17.80 6.92
N PRO A 315 25.97 -18.47 6.15
CA PRO A 315 26.21 -18.06 4.77
C PRO A 315 24.96 -18.26 3.91
N GLU A 316 24.86 -17.55 2.80
CA GLU A 316 23.78 -17.74 1.82
C GLU A 316 23.63 -19.18 1.33
N ALA A 317 22.44 -19.48 0.80
CA ALA A 317 22.09 -20.80 0.32
C ALA A 317 23.07 -21.30 -0.76
N GLY A 318 23.70 -22.44 -0.49
CA GLY A 318 24.70 -23.05 -1.39
C GLY A 318 26.14 -22.87 -0.93
N SER A 319 26.38 -22.01 0.05
CA SER A 319 27.69 -21.80 0.68
C SER A 319 27.77 -22.53 2.04
N THR A 320 28.94 -23.07 2.37
CA THR A 320 29.18 -23.75 3.66
C THR A 320 30.07 -22.95 4.61
N ASP A 321 30.65 -21.85 4.13
CA ASP A 321 31.57 -20.98 4.87
C ASP A 321 31.51 -19.55 4.30
N PHE A 322 32.00 -18.57 5.06
CA PHE A 322 32.08 -17.17 4.63
C PHE A 322 33.36 -16.95 3.84
N THR A 323 33.31 -17.20 2.53
CA THR A 323 34.38 -16.84 1.60
C THR A 323 34.12 -15.47 0.96
N SER A 324 35.06 -14.99 0.14
CA SER A 324 34.89 -13.75 -0.62
C SER A 324 33.55 -13.72 -1.37
N GLY A 325 32.77 -12.65 -1.20
CA GLY A 325 31.48 -12.44 -1.86
C GLY A 325 30.33 -13.32 -1.35
N VAL A 326 30.53 -14.09 -0.26
CA VAL A 326 29.45 -14.88 0.34
C VAL A 326 28.68 -14.00 1.33
N ASP A 327 27.39 -13.89 1.07
CA ASP A 327 26.45 -13.11 1.85
C ASP A 327 26.21 -13.70 3.25
N PRO A 328 26.36 -12.92 4.33
CA PRO A 328 25.86 -13.30 5.64
C PRO A 328 24.35 -13.08 5.73
N ILE A 329 23.65 -14.13 6.16
CA ILE A 329 22.25 -14.13 6.52
C ILE A 329 22.14 -14.18 8.04
N ILE A 330 21.42 -13.21 8.62
CA ILE A 330 21.10 -13.14 10.05
C ILE A 330 19.62 -13.45 10.21
N SER A 331 19.33 -14.58 10.87
CA SER A 331 17.96 -14.96 11.21
C SER A 331 17.47 -14.13 12.38
N LEU A 332 16.39 -13.36 12.16
CA LEU A 332 15.73 -12.56 13.20
C LEU A 332 14.52 -13.29 13.80
N GLY A 333 14.19 -14.49 13.30
CA GLY A 333 13.02 -15.24 13.76
C GLY A 333 11.72 -14.51 13.39
N THR A 334 10.84 -14.34 14.37
CA THR A 334 9.64 -13.51 14.25
C THR A 334 9.89 -12.20 14.96
N ILE A 335 9.81 -11.10 14.22
CA ILE A 335 9.74 -9.75 14.78
C ILE A 335 8.28 -9.47 15.14
N THR A 336 8.06 -9.06 16.37
CA THR A 336 6.81 -8.47 16.82
C THR A 336 7.08 -6.99 17.01
N ASN A 337 6.35 -6.14 16.31
CA ASN A 337 6.26 -4.73 16.60
C ASN A 337 4.78 -4.38 16.84
N ASN A 338 4.39 -4.29 18.11
CA ASN A 338 3.05 -3.88 18.54
C ASN A 338 3.11 -2.53 19.30
N GLU A 339 4.20 -1.79 19.13
CA GLU A 339 4.39 -0.50 19.77
C GLU A 339 3.57 0.56 19.00
N ASN A 340 2.26 0.57 19.23
CA ASN A 340 1.36 1.45 18.50
C ASN A 340 1.44 2.89 19.01
N ASP A 341 2.35 3.65 18.43
CA ASP A 341 2.51 5.06 18.69
C ASP A 341 2.99 5.85 17.46
N ALA A 342 3.47 7.08 17.65
CA ALA A 342 3.85 7.97 16.54
C ALA A 342 5.36 7.95 16.22
N ASN A 343 6.11 7.19 17.01
CA ASN A 343 7.54 7.02 16.96
C ASN A 343 7.87 5.91 15.92
N PHE A 344 9.14 5.65 15.62
CA PHE A 344 9.51 4.59 14.67
C PHE A 344 10.40 3.54 15.29
N GLU A 345 10.08 2.27 15.10
CA GLU A 345 10.92 1.20 15.62
C GLU A 345 11.98 0.79 14.62
N PHE A 346 13.19 0.51 15.12
CA PHE A 346 14.31 0.10 14.28
C PHE A 346 15.06 -1.10 14.79
N ILE A 347 15.55 -1.91 13.85
CA ILE A 347 16.58 -2.93 14.09
C ILE A 347 17.89 -2.44 13.48
N VAL A 348 18.94 -2.40 14.30
CA VAL A 348 20.28 -1.95 13.94
C VAL A 348 21.22 -3.13 14.02
N ILE A 349 21.93 -3.45 12.94
CA ILE A 349 22.97 -4.48 12.93
C ILE A 349 24.30 -3.84 12.55
N GLU A 350 25.37 -4.26 13.23
CA GLU A 350 26.74 -3.86 12.91
C GLU A 350 27.63 -5.09 12.79
N PHE A 351 28.42 -5.18 11.72
CA PHE A 351 29.37 -6.27 11.52
C PHE A 351 30.64 -5.82 10.78
N ASN A 352 31.68 -6.67 10.85
CA ASN A 352 32.96 -6.44 10.21
C ASN A 352 33.09 -7.24 8.89
N ALA A 353 33.63 -6.63 7.85
CA ALA A 353 34.04 -7.29 6.62
C ALA A 353 35.50 -6.96 6.27
N LEU A 354 36.26 -7.96 5.83
CA LEU A 354 37.65 -7.85 5.42
C LEU A 354 37.75 -7.53 3.93
N VAL A 355 38.56 -6.54 3.55
CA VAL A 355 38.95 -6.29 2.17
C VAL A 355 40.01 -7.32 1.75
N ASN A 356 39.64 -8.25 0.87
CA ASN A 356 40.47 -9.38 0.50
C ASN A 356 41.65 -8.99 -0.39
N ASN A 357 42.77 -9.69 -0.26
CA ASN A 357 43.89 -9.59 -1.19
C ASN A 357 43.68 -10.51 -2.40
N VAL A 358 42.90 -10.02 -3.37
CA VAL A 358 42.54 -10.76 -4.59
C VAL A 358 42.74 -9.91 -5.84
N THR A 359 42.85 -10.54 -7.00
CA THR A 359 43.05 -9.84 -8.29
C THR A 359 41.93 -8.84 -8.61
N GLY A 360 40.72 -9.07 -8.10
CA GLY A 360 39.59 -8.14 -8.27
C GLY A 360 39.74 -6.83 -7.49
N ASN A 361 40.52 -6.82 -6.41
CA ASN A 361 40.71 -5.63 -5.58
C ASN A 361 42.03 -4.95 -5.95
N GLN A 362 41.95 -3.89 -6.75
CA GLN A 362 43.09 -3.04 -7.14
C GLN A 362 42.71 -1.56 -6.98
N ALA A 363 43.67 -0.64 -7.06
CA ALA A 363 43.38 0.79 -6.92
C ALA A 363 42.21 1.27 -7.81
N ASN A 364 41.29 2.03 -7.21
CA ASN A 364 40.03 2.54 -7.77
C ASN A 364 38.91 1.51 -7.98
N THR A 365 39.09 0.25 -7.56
CA THR A 365 38.00 -0.73 -7.56
C THR A 365 36.92 -0.27 -6.59
N GLN A 366 35.67 -0.17 -7.04
CA GLN A 366 34.52 0.09 -6.18
C GLN A 366 33.91 -1.24 -5.74
N LEU A 367 33.63 -1.34 -4.44
CA LEU A 367 32.99 -2.47 -3.81
C LEU A 367 31.64 -1.98 -3.30
N ASP A 368 30.61 -2.24 -4.09
CA ASP A 368 29.23 -1.86 -3.80
C ASP A 368 28.58 -2.91 -2.93
N ASN A 369 27.97 -2.50 -1.83
CA ASN A 369 27.31 -3.38 -0.89
C ASN A 369 25.89 -2.87 -0.60
N VAL A 370 24.92 -3.76 -0.61
CA VAL A 370 23.52 -3.53 -0.24
C VAL A 370 23.11 -4.62 0.74
N PHE A 371 22.10 -4.36 1.57
CA PHE A 371 21.46 -5.45 2.29
C PHE A 371 19.97 -5.49 1.97
N SER A 372 19.38 -6.66 2.19
CA SER A 372 17.96 -6.87 2.05
C SER A 372 17.35 -7.47 3.31
N VAL A 373 16.10 -7.10 3.57
CA VAL A 373 15.26 -7.72 4.61
C VAL A 373 14.10 -8.41 3.92
N GLY A 374 13.84 -9.65 4.30
CA GLY A 374 12.80 -10.45 3.69
C GLY A 374 12.07 -11.36 4.67
N GLY A 375 10.90 -11.82 4.22
CA GLY A 375 10.08 -12.76 4.98
C GLY A 375 10.76 -14.11 5.14
N ASN A 376 10.51 -14.86 6.22
CA ASN A 376 11.12 -16.18 6.43
C ASN A 376 10.91 -17.19 5.28
N ASN A 377 9.92 -16.97 4.40
CA ASN A 377 9.64 -17.77 3.21
C ASN A 377 10.12 -17.13 1.89
N GLY A 378 10.80 -15.98 1.95
CA GLY A 378 11.20 -15.18 0.77
C GLY A 378 10.04 -14.43 0.10
N GLU A 379 8.91 -14.25 0.79
CA GLU A 379 7.67 -13.68 0.22
C GLU A 379 7.78 -12.19 -0.14
N PHE A 380 8.69 -11.46 0.49
CA PHE A 380 9.01 -10.07 0.19
C PHE A 380 10.50 -9.83 0.41
N ALA A 381 11.06 -8.84 -0.30
CA ALA A 381 12.43 -8.39 -0.14
C ALA A 381 12.49 -6.87 -0.34
N PHE A 382 12.90 -6.16 0.69
CA PHE A 382 13.22 -4.74 0.63
C PHE A 382 14.74 -4.61 0.61
N THR A 383 15.27 -3.68 -0.18
CA THR A 383 16.72 -3.49 -0.35
C THR A 383 17.12 -2.08 0.11
N SER A 384 18.26 -1.97 0.76
CA SER A 384 18.84 -0.69 1.20
C SER A 384 19.33 0.17 0.05
N ASN A 385 19.80 1.38 0.36
CA ASN A 385 20.74 2.09 -0.51
C ASN A 385 22.01 1.25 -0.75
N THR A 386 22.68 1.52 -1.86
CA THR A 386 24.04 1.03 -2.13
C THR A 386 25.03 1.85 -1.31
N GLU A 387 25.84 1.15 -0.52
CA GLU A 387 27.01 1.69 0.18
C GLU A 387 28.26 1.27 -0.57
N THR A 388 29.10 2.22 -0.98
CA THR A 388 30.29 1.97 -1.80
C THR A 388 31.55 2.30 -1.03
N VAL A 389 32.50 1.35 -0.99
CA VAL A 389 33.90 1.64 -0.61
C VAL A 389 34.82 1.54 -1.82
N GLN A 390 35.93 2.29 -1.83
CA GLN A 390 36.90 2.27 -2.93
C GLN A 390 38.25 1.74 -2.49
N VAL A 391 38.74 0.71 -3.16
CA VAL A 391 40.07 0.15 -2.92
C VAL A 391 41.14 1.16 -3.33
N VAL A 392 42.09 1.43 -2.43
CA VAL A 392 43.28 2.24 -2.69
C VAL A 392 44.54 1.43 -2.45
N GLU A 393 45.57 1.69 -3.26
CA GLU A 393 46.87 1.07 -3.13
C GLU A 393 47.95 2.15 -3.06
N PRO A 394 49.01 1.96 -2.25
CA PRO A 394 50.11 2.89 -2.20
C PRO A 394 50.87 2.92 -3.53
N ASN A 395 51.01 4.10 -4.11
CA ASN A 395 51.88 4.33 -5.27
C ASN A 395 53.24 4.88 -4.82
N VAL A 396 54.27 4.03 -4.86
CA VAL A 396 55.63 4.40 -4.42
C VAL A 396 56.56 4.50 -5.62
N ASN A 397 57.06 5.70 -5.89
CA ASN A 397 58.12 5.93 -6.86
C ASN A 397 59.49 5.87 -6.18
N VAL A 398 60.38 5.01 -6.68
CA VAL A 398 61.78 4.93 -6.22
C VAL A 398 62.68 5.64 -7.22
N GLU A 399 63.22 6.79 -6.84
CA GLU A 399 64.28 7.46 -7.58
C GLU A 399 65.66 7.04 -7.05
N LYS A 400 66.52 6.56 -7.94
CA LYS A 400 67.93 6.31 -7.63
C LYS A 400 68.77 7.46 -8.18
N LEU A 401 69.24 8.33 -7.30
CA LEU A 401 70.21 9.37 -7.64
C LEU A 401 71.61 8.74 -7.76
N VAL A 402 72.33 9.10 -8.83
CA VAL A 402 73.71 8.63 -9.12
C VAL A 402 74.74 9.52 -8.45
#